data_AF-A0AAR5Q4G7-F1
#
_entry.id   AF-A0AAR5Q4G7-F1
#
_cell.length_a   1.000
_cell.length_b   1.000
_cell.length_c   1.000
_cell.angle_alpha   90.00
_cell.angle_beta   90.00
_cell.angle_gamma   90.00
#
_symmetry.space_group_name_H-M   'P 1'
#
loop_
_entity.id
_entity.type
_entity.pdbx_description
1 polymer ?
#
loop_
_entity_poly.entity_id
_entity_poly.type
_entity_poly.pdbx_seq_one_letter_code
_entity_poly.pdbx_strand_id
1 'polypeptide(L)'
;MIRVLYVKNLPIHYSNERVNFTFQYLCKGLITKTHKIKNYAFVHCVDREAAQLVTEKLLGLVLDDCRLEVEWARPRQYSNQSRARHPPINFCLNVPLRSRRIVKQLLQSRRSSPPNSDSDSGQTSPQSDEM
;
A
#
# COMPACT_ATOMS: atom_id res chain seq x y z
N MET A 1 10.94 -6.05 -11.47
CA MET A 1 9.77 -6.82 -11.95
C MET A 1 8.63 -6.74 -10.94
N ILE A 2 7.37 -6.78 -11.38
CA ILE A 2 6.19 -6.82 -10.49
C ILE A 2 6.08 -8.22 -9.87
N ARG A 3 5.88 -8.28 -8.56
CA ARG A 3 5.70 -9.51 -7.76
C ARG A 3 4.47 -9.44 -6.87
N VAL A 4 3.58 -8.50 -7.17
CA VAL A 4 2.40 -8.20 -6.35
C VAL A 4 1.16 -8.49 -7.17
N LEU A 5 0.25 -9.25 -6.60
CA LEU A 5 -1.05 -9.57 -7.16
C LEU A 5 -2.14 -8.74 -6.48
N TYR A 6 -3.15 -8.42 -7.25
CA TYR A 6 -4.38 -7.78 -6.80
C TYR A 6 -5.49 -8.82 -6.85
N VAL A 7 -6.01 -9.21 -5.69
CA VAL A 7 -7.09 -10.19 -5.56
C VAL A 7 -8.37 -9.46 -5.19
N LYS A 8 -9.42 -9.63 -5.99
CA LYS A 8 -10.75 -9.03 -5.78
C LYS A 8 -11.74 -10.08 -5.27
N ASN A 9 -12.90 -9.58 -4.85
CA ASN A 9 -14.03 -10.39 -4.41
C ASN A 9 -13.73 -11.27 -3.19
N LEU A 10 -12.92 -10.78 -2.26
CA LEU A 10 -12.73 -11.44 -0.97
C LEU A 10 -13.93 -11.19 -0.05
N PRO A 11 -14.29 -12.18 0.79
CA PRO A 11 -15.32 -11.99 1.80
C PRO A 11 -14.95 -10.87 2.78
N ILE A 12 -15.88 -9.97 3.06
CA ILE A 12 -15.62 -8.75 3.84
C ILE A 12 -15.26 -9.09 5.30
N HIS A 13 -15.85 -10.14 5.87
CA HIS A 13 -15.61 -10.61 7.24
C HIS A 13 -14.24 -11.27 7.47
N TYR A 14 -13.49 -11.61 6.42
CA TYR A 14 -12.17 -12.23 6.59
C TYR A 14 -11.16 -11.23 7.18
N SER A 15 -10.48 -11.59 8.28
CA SER A 15 -9.37 -10.78 8.79
C SER A 15 -8.15 -10.85 7.87
N ASN A 16 -7.24 -9.88 7.97
CA ASN A 16 -5.98 -9.90 7.21
C ASN A 16 -5.18 -11.19 7.51
N GLU A 17 -5.09 -11.56 8.79
CA GLU A 17 -4.42 -12.78 9.26
C GLU A 17 -5.02 -14.05 8.65
N ARG A 18 -6.36 -14.14 8.60
CA ARG A 18 -7.06 -15.29 7.99
C ARG A 18 -6.74 -15.39 6.51
N VAL A 19 -6.79 -14.27 5.77
CA VAL A 19 -6.41 -14.24 4.35
C VAL A 19 -4.95 -14.67 4.17
N ASN A 20 -4.05 -14.13 5.00
CA ASN A 20 -2.64 -14.46 4.95
C ASN A 20 -2.42 -15.96 5.15
N PHE A 21 -2.96 -16.53 6.22
CA PHE A 21 -2.83 -17.94 6.55
C PHE A 21 -3.42 -18.85 5.47
N THR A 22 -4.65 -18.58 5.03
CA THR A 22 -5.30 -19.36 3.98
C THR A 22 -4.49 -19.36 2.68
N PHE A 23 -4.02 -18.18 2.24
CA PHE A 23 -3.24 -18.09 1.01
C PHE A 23 -1.85 -18.72 1.17
N GLN A 24 -1.19 -18.54 2.32
CA GLN A 24 0.10 -19.18 2.63
C GLN A 24 -0.02 -20.70 2.54
N TYR A 25 -1.10 -21.26 3.10
CA TYR A 25 -1.40 -22.68 3.11
C TYR A 25 -1.66 -23.22 1.69
N LEU A 26 -2.56 -22.59 0.93
CA LEU A 26 -2.89 -23.01 -0.44
C LEU A 26 -1.70 -22.92 -1.41
N CYS A 27 -0.88 -21.88 -1.24
CA CYS A 27 0.24 -21.59 -2.12
C CYS A 27 1.58 -22.15 -1.60
N LYS A 28 1.59 -23.00 -0.57
CA LYS A 28 2.80 -23.65 -0.02
C LYS A 28 3.94 -22.66 0.30
N GLY A 29 3.62 -21.50 0.88
CA GLY A 29 4.63 -20.52 1.30
C GLY A 29 5.21 -19.62 0.19
N LEU A 30 4.64 -19.62 -1.02
CA LEU A 30 5.07 -18.72 -2.12
C LEU A 30 4.74 -17.22 -1.88
N ILE A 31 4.09 -16.91 -0.76
CA ILE A 31 3.61 -15.58 -0.39
C ILE A 31 4.44 -15.07 0.78
N THR A 32 4.85 -13.81 0.70
CA THR A 32 5.60 -13.13 1.76
C THR A 32 4.66 -12.45 2.73
N LYS A 33 3.66 -11.72 2.21
CA LYS A 33 2.68 -11.00 3.02
C LYS A 33 1.43 -10.67 2.22
N THR A 34 0.33 -10.47 2.92
CA THR A 34 -0.93 -10.01 2.34
C THR A 34 -1.40 -8.72 3.00
N HIS A 35 -2.05 -7.86 2.21
CA HIS A 35 -2.60 -6.60 2.67
C HIS A 35 -4.04 -6.47 2.19
N LYS A 36 -4.98 -6.96 3.02
CA LYS A 36 -6.41 -6.85 2.79
C LYS A 36 -6.91 -5.43 3.03
N ILE A 37 -7.77 -4.95 2.14
CA ILE A 37 -8.54 -3.72 2.30
C ILE A 37 -9.97 -4.04 1.84
N LYS A 38 -10.93 -4.03 2.78
CA LYS A 38 -12.35 -4.34 2.52
C LYS A 38 -12.54 -5.69 1.82
N ASN A 39 -12.93 -5.68 0.54
CA ASN A 39 -13.26 -6.82 -0.30
C ASN A 39 -12.14 -7.19 -1.30
N TYR A 40 -10.94 -6.63 -1.14
CA TYR A 40 -9.80 -6.96 -1.97
C TYR A 40 -8.51 -7.06 -1.15
N ALA A 41 -7.47 -7.65 -1.72
CA ALA A 41 -6.18 -7.79 -1.07
C ALA A 41 -5.01 -7.63 -2.06
N PHE A 42 -3.89 -7.10 -1.55
CA PHE A 42 -2.61 -7.14 -2.24
C PHE A 42 -1.78 -8.29 -1.70
N VAL A 43 -1.37 -9.21 -2.57
CA VAL A 43 -0.56 -10.37 -2.21
C VAL A 43 0.85 -10.15 -2.72
N HIS A 44 1.81 -10.10 -1.81
CA HIS A 44 3.23 -10.01 -2.15
C HIS A 44 3.82 -11.41 -2.27
N CYS A 45 4.33 -11.77 -3.43
CA CYS A 45 4.99 -13.05 -3.69
C CYS A 45 6.51 -12.89 -3.60
N VAL A 46 7.19 -14.00 -3.32
CA VAL A 46 8.67 -14.04 -3.22
C VAL A 46 9.29 -13.63 -4.55
N ASP A 47 8.87 -14.28 -5.64
CA ASP A 47 9.37 -14.06 -7.00
C ASP A 47 8.26 -13.96 -8.05
N ARG A 48 8.65 -13.65 -9.30
CA ARG A 48 7.71 -13.52 -10.42
C ARG A 48 7.05 -14.86 -10.78
N GLU A 49 7.83 -15.95 -10.79
CA GLU A 49 7.33 -17.29 -11.07
C GLU A 49 6.35 -17.76 -9.99
N ALA A 50 6.69 -17.49 -8.72
CA ALA A 50 5.79 -17.71 -7.59
C ALA A 50 4.45 -16.97 -7.77
N ALA A 51 4.47 -15.73 -8.26
CA ALA A 51 3.26 -14.97 -8.53
C ALA A 51 2.40 -15.58 -9.67
N GLN A 52 3.01 -16.17 -10.70
CA GLN A 52 2.24 -16.90 -11.73
C GLN A 52 1.55 -18.13 -11.14
N LEU A 53 2.28 -18.95 -10.38
CA LEU A 53 1.72 -20.14 -9.73
C LEU A 53 0.60 -19.80 -8.74
N VAL A 54 0.78 -18.72 -7.97
CA VAL A 54 -0.26 -18.21 -7.06
C VAL A 54 -1.50 -17.75 -7.83
N THR A 55 -1.31 -17.09 -8.98
CA THR A 55 -2.41 -16.65 -9.84
C THR A 55 -3.24 -17.84 -10.33
N GLU A 56 -2.59 -18.87 -10.88
CA GLU A 56 -3.28 -20.07 -11.37
C GLU A 56 -4.05 -20.81 -10.28
N LYS A 57 -3.53 -20.82 -9.04
CA LYS A 57 -4.19 -21.47 -7.90
C LYS A 57 -5.36 -20.69 -7.33
N LEU A 58 -5.27 -19.37 -7.29
CA LEU A 58 -6.28 -18.51 -6.66
C LEU A 58 -7.37 -18.07 -7.64
N LEU A 59 -7.08 -18.06 -8.95
CA LEU A 59 -8.03 -17.62 -9.97
C LEU A 59 -9.23 -18.57 -10.02
N GLY A 60 -10.42 -18.04 -9.75
CA GLY A 60 -11.66 -18.81 -9.79
C GLY A 60 -11.93 -19.65 -8.53
N LEU A 61 -11.08 -19.58 -7.50
CA LEU A 61 -11.35 -20.20 -6.20
C LEU A 61 -12.60 -19.56 -5.58
N VAL A 62 -13.48 -20.38 -5.02
CA VAL A 62 -14.69 -19.90 -4.33
C VAL A 62 -14.46 -19.96 -2.82
N LEU A 63 -14.62 -18.82 -2.15
CA LEU A 63 -14.57 -18.69 -0.69
C LEU A 63 -15.88 -18.06 -0.21
N ASP A 64 -16.65 -18.75 0.63
CA ASP A 64 -17.95 -18.28 1.15
C ASP A 64 -18.84 -17.69 0.04
N ASP A 65 -19.05 -18.48 -1.03
CA ASP A 65 -19.79 -18.10 -2.25
C ASP A 65 -19.23 -16.92 -3.06
N CYS A 66 -18.07 -16.40 -2.67
CA CYS A 66 -17.36 -15.36 -3.40
C CYS A 66 -16.30 -15.98 -4.31
N ARG A 67 -16.44 -15.83 -5.62
CA ARG A 67 -15.46 -16.29 -6.61
C ARG A 67 -14.33 -15.28 -6.75
N LEU A 68 -13.11 -15.68 -6.42
CA LEU A 68 -11.95 -14.80 -6.45
C LEU A 68 -11.51 -14.49 -7.88
N GLU A 69 -11.13 -13.23 -8.09
CA GLU A 69 -10.48 -12.76 -9.31
C GLU A 69 -9.07 -12.27 -8.98
N VAL A 70 -8.10 -12.60 -9.83
CA VAL A 70 -6.69 -12.30 -9.59
C VAL A 70 -6.09 -11.60 -10.80
N GLU A 71 -5.46 -10.45 -10.57
CA GLU A 71 -4.79 -9.64 -11.60
C GLU A 71 -3.40 -9.19 -11.12
N TRP A 72 -2.51 -8.86 -12.04
CA TRP A 72 -1.23 -8.23 -11.69
C TRP A 72 -1.46 -6.84 -11.13
N ALA A 73 -0.88 -6.55 -9.96
CA ALA A 73 -1.04 -5.24 -9.35
C ALA A 73 -0.28 -4.16 -10.15
N ARG A 74 -0.87 -2.97 -10.24
CA ARG A 74 -0.18 -1.81 -10.78
C ARG A 74 1.00 -1.44 -9.86
N PRO A 75 2.20 -1.18 -10.39
CA PRO A 75 3.33 -0.77 -9.57
C PRO A 75 3.00 0.51 -8.78
N ARG A 76 3.42 0.56 -7.51
CA ARG A 76 3.13 1.69 -6.61
C ARG A 76 3.56 3.05 -7.16
N GLN A 77 4.63 3.10 -7.96
CA GLN A 77 5.12 4.34 -8.59
C GLN A 77 4.10 4.98 -9.57
N TYR A 78 3.21 4.18 -10.14
CA TYR A 78 2.13 4.67 -11.01
C TYR A 78 0.85 5.00 -10.25
N SER A 79 0.84 4.83 -8.91
CA SER A 79 -0.29 5.27 -8.09
C SER A 79 -0.41 6.80 -8.11
N ASN A 80 -1.64 7.30 -8.03
CA ASN A 80 -1.93 8.74 -7.96
C ASN A 80 -1.18 9.40 -6.78
N GLN A 81 -1.07 8.69 -5.65
CA GLN A 81 -0.34 9.17 -4.49
C GLN A 81 1.16 9.36 -4.76
N SER A 82 1.80 8.42 -5.49
CA SER A 82 3.21 8.54 -5.85
C SER A 82 3.44 9.66 -6.84
N ARG A 83 2.55 9.79 -7.85
CA ARG A 83 2.58 10.89 -8.83
C ARG A 83 2.42 12.26 -8.18
N ALA A 84 1.56 12.37 -7.16
CA ALA A 84 1.38 13.62 -6.42
C ALA A 84 2.60 13.99 -5.55
N ARG A 85 3.32 13.00 -5.00
CA ARG A 85 4.53 13.23 -4.20
C ARG A 85 5.76 13.57 -5.05
N HIS A 86 5.80 13.06 -6.28
CA HIS A 86 6.92 13.24 -7.21
C HIS A 86 6.37 13.81 -8.53
N PRO A 87 5.89 15.07 -8.51
CA PRO A 87 5.48 15.71 -9.75
C PRO A 87 6.69 15.77 -10.69
N PRO A 88 6.49 15.57 -12.01
CA PRO A 88 7.60 15.76 -12.95
C PRO A 88 8.18 17.16 -12.77
N ILE A 89 9.49 17.31 -12.97
CA ILE A 89 10.22 18.59 -12.80
C ILE A 89 9.52 19.74 -13.55
N ASN A 90 8.89 19.42 -14.67
CA ASN A 90 8.18 20.37 -15.54
C ASN A 90 6.65 20.38 -15.36
N PHE A 91 6.11 19.79 -14.30
CA PHE A 91 4.65 19.72 -14.07
C PHE A 91 3.99 21.10 -14.08
N CYS A 92 4.69 22.12 -13.58
CA CYS A 92 4.23 23.50 -13.56
C CYS A 92 4.66 24.33 -14.79
N LEU A 93 5.46 23.76 -15.70
CA LEU A 93 5.87 24.44 -16.94
C LEU A 93 4.80 24.34 -18.03
N ASN A 94 4.01 23.27 -18.01
CA ASN A 94 2.82 23.10 -18.87
C ASN A 94 1.56 23.77 -18.33
N VAL A 95 1.65 24.44 -17.17
CA VAL A 95 0.58 25.29 -16.64
C VAL A 95 0.78 26.70 -17.20
N PRO A 96 -0.23 27.31 -17.85
CA PRO A 96 -0.15 28.68 -18.37
C PRO A 96 0.35 29.64 -17.30
N LEU A 97 1.15 30.64 -17.69
CA LEU A 97 1.81 31.58 -16.75
C LEU A 97 0.86 32.16 -15.70
N ARG A 98 -0.39 32.44 -16.09
CA ARG A 98 -1.45 32.97 -15.21
C ARG A 98 -1.77 32.06 -14.02
N SER A 99 -1.66 30.75 -14.20
CA SER A 99 -2.04 29.75 -13.20
C SER A 99 -0.88 29.30 -12.31
N ARG A 100 0.36 29.73 -12.60
CA ARG A 100 1.55 29.37 -11.80
C ARG A 100 1.52 29.94 -10.37
N ARG A 101 0.99 31.15 -10.16
CA ARG A 101 0.87 31.75 -8.81
C ARG A 101 -0.04 30.92 -7.90
N ILE A 102 -1.19 30.49 -8.42
CA ILE A 102 -2.18 29.69 -7.71
C ILE A 102 -1.57 28.33 -7.31
N VAL A 103 -0.89 27.66 -8.25
CA VAL A 103 -0.26 26.36 -7.99
C VAL A 103 0.87 26.47 -6.96
N LYS A 104 1.72 27.51 -7.04
CA LYS A 104 2.78 27.75 -6.05
C LYS A 104 2.23 27.96 -4.64
N GLN A 105 1.17 28.76 -4.51
CA GLN A 105 0.54 29.07 -3.22
C GLN A 105 -0.11 27.82 -2.58
N LEU A 106 -0.73 26.96 -3.40
CA LEU A 106 -1.31 25.70 -2.96
C LEU A 106 -0.26 24.64 -2.56
N LEU A 107 0.91 24.65 -3.20
CA LEU A 107 2.02 23.75 -2.83
C LEU A 107 2.68 24.17 -1.51
N GLN A 108 2.80 25.48 -1.27
CA GLN A 108 3.30 26.02 0.00
C GLN A 108 2.35 25.71 1.16
N SER A 109 1.04 25.82 0.96
CA SER A 109 0.06 25.44 2.00
C SER A 109 0.02 23.93 2.29
N ARG A 110 0.37 23.07 1.32
CA ARG A 110 0.51 21.61 1.52
C ARG A 110 1.81 21.22 2.22
N ARG A 111 2.87 22.01 2.12
CA ARG A 111 4.13 21.78 2.88
C ARG A 111 4.03 22.22 4.34
N SER A 112 3.09 23.09 4.68
CA SER A 112 2.90 23.60 6.05
C SER A 112 1.99 22.74 6.94
N SER A 113 1.39 21.65 6.44
CA SER A 113 0.76 20.65 7.31
C SER A 113 1.85 19.69 7.82
N PRO A 114 2.18 19.69 9.13
CA PRO A 114 3.16 18.76 9.68
C PRO A 114 2.62 17.32 9.62
N PRO A 115 3.47 16.30 9.56
CA PRO A 115 3.04 14.94 9.89
C PRO A 115 2.62 14.95 11.37
N ASN A 116 1.42 14.45 11.67
CA ASN A 116 1.00 14.18 13.04
C ASN A 116 2.09 13.35 13.73
N SER A 117 2.78 13.97 14.68
CA SER A 117 3.69 13.31 15.61
C SER A 117 2.86 12.85 16.79
N ASP A 118 2.52 11.56 16.83
CA ASP A 118 2.07 10.90 18.06
C ASP A 118 3.17 11.06 19.11
N SER A 119 2.86 11.82 20.16
CA SER A 119 3.67 11.93 21.37
C SER A 119 2.83 11.36 22.50
N ASP A 120 3.17 10.15 22.96
CA ASP A 120 2.79 9.68 24.28
C ASP A 120 3.96 9.88 25.24
N SER A 121 3.61 10.24 26.46
CA SER A 121 4.38 11.07 27.38
C SER A 121 4.70 10.34 28.68
N GLY A 122 5.85 10.69 29.27
CA GLY A 122 6.12 10.59 30.71
C GLY A 122 6.96 9.37 31.14
N GLN A 123 7.86 9.43 32.11
CA GLN A 123 8.04 10.38 33.21
C GLN A 123 9.50 10.34 33.76
N THR A 124 10.01 11.55 34.07
CA THR A 124 10.73 12.00 35.29
C THR A 124 12.13 11.47 35.71
N SER A 125 13.08 12.42 35.78
CA SER A 125 14.34 12.50 36.56
C SER A 125 14.10 12.48 38.10
N PRO A 126 15.08 12.62 39.07
CA PRO A 126 16.36 13.36 39.03
C PRO A 126 17.59 12.88 39.90
N GLN A 127 18.74 13.56 39.69
CA GLN A 127 19.92 13.87 40.56
C GLN A 127 20.69 12.75 41.32
N SER A 128 22.03 12.76 41.43
CA SER A 128 22.87 13.70 42.21
C SER A 128 24.38 13.49 41.88
N ASP A 129 25.14 14.56 41.67
CA ASP A 129 26.29 15.02 42.49
C ASP A 129 27.55 14.12 42.50
N GLU A 130 28.63 14.60 41.88
CA GLU A 130 29.99 14.12 42.10
C GLU A 130 30.85 15.28 42.62
N MET A 131 31.10 15.28 43.94
CA MET A 131 32.39 15.58 44.55
C MET A 131 32.49 14.90 45.91
#